data_AF-A0A1J5D960-F1
#
_entry.id   AF-A0A1J5D960-F1
#
_cell.length_a   1.000
_cell.length_b   1.000
_cell.length_c   1.000
_cell.angle_alpha   90.00
_cell.angle_beta   90.00
_cell.angle_gamma   90.00
#
_symmetry.space_group_name_H-M   'P 1'
#
loop_
_entity.id
_entity.type
_entity.pdbx_description
1 polymer ?
#
loop_
_entity_poly.entity_id
_entity_poly.type
_entity_poly.pdbx_seq_one_letter_code
_entity_poly.pdbx_strand_id
1 'polypeptide(L)'
;MDGFEGRTNWPFTAEPLTQRPSQGFAEELSTARVEDSWSLRPTCAVRPTPSMETLLRRLYERIAVEQLPTWLHSRRVSLYSQLLAGALGFSAAERVQLERAALLHDIGKTALVTVDIEKKGTFDIDEFEVVKTHPTLGAEILAPFVALHPLIPAVLYHHERWDGRGYPEGLKGDEIPFIARVVSVGDTFDAMTSDRPYRDSLSMEAAVEEIRSNASSQFDPMLAEAFLGEVSRVGLDTLRSSTKKWRLSAREPVFI
;
A
#
# COMPACT_ATOMS: atom_id res chain seq x y z
N MET A 1 -9.69 3.24 -43.59
CA MET A 1 -8.25 3.53 -43.70
C MET A 1 -8.05 4.91 -43.13
N ASP A 2 -7.05 5.01 -42.25
CA ASP A 2 -6.57 6.20 -41.51
C ASP A 2 -7.52 6.65 -40.38
N GLY A 3 -7.10 6.81 -39.12
CA GLY A 3 -5.78 6.73 -38.49
C GLY A 3 -5.95 7.44 -37.14
N PHE A 4 -5.87 6.71 -36.03
CA PHE A 4 -5.89 7.30 -34.69
C PHE A 4 -4.74 6.71 -33.89
N GLU A 5 -3.59 7.38 -34.01
CA GLU A 5 -2.38 7.13 -33.23
C GLU A 5 -2.64 7.51 -31.77
N GLY A 6 -3.04 6.50 -30.98
CA GLY A 6 -3.06 6.58 -29.53
C GLY A 6 -1.64 6.57 -28.99
N ARG A 7 -1.21 7.71 -28.43
CA ARG A 7 0.07 7.85 -27.72
C ARG A 7 0.06 6.98 -26.46
N THR A 8 0.57 5.76 -26.60
CA THR A 8 0.98 4.89 -25.50
C THR A 8 2.46 5.15 -25.23
N ASN A 9 2.78 6.28 -24.59
CA ASN A 9 4.14 6.52 -24.12
C ASN A 9 4.28 6.01 -22.68
N TRP A 10 4.55 4.72 -22.55
CA TRP A 10 5.20 4.14 -21.36
C TRP A 10 6.33 3.23 -21.84
N PRO A 11 7.60 3.68 -21.87
CA PRO A 11 8.63 2.91 -22.51
C PRO A 11 9.43 2.07 -21.51
N PHE A 12 9.86 0.90 -22.01
CA PHE A 12 10.93 0.01 -21.54
C PHE A 12 10.57 -1.21 -20.67
N THR A 13 10.61 -2.34 -21.37
CA THR A 13 10.92 -3.69 -20.94
C THR A 13 12.32 -3.75 -20.31
N ALA A 14 12.44 -4.23 -19.07
CA ALA A 14 13.74 -4.49 -18.45
C ALA A 14 14.13 -5.96 -18.59
N GLU A 15 15.36 -6.22 -19.01
CA GLU A 15 16.01 -7.53 -19.04
C GLU A 15 16.39 -8.02 -17.63
N PRO A 16 16.46 -9.35 -17.39
CA PRO A 16 16.66 -9.89 -16.04
C PRO A 16 18.11 -9.78 -15.57
N LEU A 17 18.31 -9.20 -14.39
CA LEU A 17 19.60 -9.20 -13.69
C LEU A 17 19.82 -10.56 -13.00
N THR A 18 20.85 -11.26 -13.45
CA THR A 18 21.34 -12.48 -12.83
C THR A 18 22.38 -12.18 -11.75
N GLN A 19 22.21 -12.88 -10.63
CA GLN A 19 23.22 -13.30 -9.63
C GLN A 19 23.93 -12.24 -8.77
N ARG A 20 23.67 -12.29 -7.45
CA ARG A 20 24.71 -12.08 -6.40
C ARG A 20 24.50 -13.00 -5.19
N PRO A 21 25.58 -13.37 -4.48
CA PRO A 21 25.62 -14.56 -3.63
C PRO A 21 25.21 -14.27 -2.18
N SER A 22 24.63 -15.30 -1.56
CA SER A 22 24.42 -15.47 -0.13
C SER A 22 25.75 -15.70 0.59
N GLN A 23 26.05 -14.95 1.67
CA GLN A 23 26.68 -15.45 2.91
C GLN A 23 27.02 -14.34 3.92
N GLY A 24 26.75 -14.63 5.20
CA GLY A 24 27.51 -14.10 6.34
C GLY A 24 26.81 -13.04 7.22
N PHE A 25 25.98 -13.46 8.18
CA PHE A 25 25.47 -12.55 9.22
C PHE A 25 25.34 -13.19 10.61
N ALA A 26 26.15 -14.20 10.95
CA ALA A 26 25.89 -15.03 12.14
C ALA A 26 27.05 -15.22 13.13
N GLU A 27 28.12 -14.41 13.12
CA GLU A 27 29.32 -14.76 13.93
C GLU A 27 29.93 -13.65 14.79
N GLU A 28 29.20 -12.59 15.14
CA GLU A 28 29.79 -11.49 15.92
C GLU A 28 28.94 -11.01 17.11
N LEU A 29 28.53 -11.93 18.00
CA LEU A 29 27.89 -11.59 19.28
C LEU A 29 28.27 -12.54 20.43
N SER A 30 29.57 -12.75 20.70
CA SER A 30 29.97 -13.66 21.81
C SER A 30 31.04 -13.20 22.79
N THR A 31 31.42 -11.92 22.88
CA THR A 31 32.33 -11.49 23.97
C THR A 31 32.11 -10.05 24.43
N ALA A 32 31.19 -9.86 25.37
CA ALA A 32 31.25 -8.72 26.30
C ALA A 32 30.65 -9.14 27.66
N ARG A 33 31.52 -9.38 28.65
CA ARG A 33 31.13 -9.47 30.07
C ARG A 33 30.84 -8.05 30.54
N VAL A 34 29.62 -7.80 30.98
CA VAL A 34 29.25 -6.59 31.73
C VAL A 34 29.32 -6.94 33.21
N GLU A 35 30.27 -6.36 33.93
CA GLU A 35 30.32 -6.46 35.39
C GLU A 35 29.32 -5.50 36.02
N ASP A 36 28.62 -6.04 37.02
CA ASP A 36 27.50 -5.46 37.76
C ASP A 36 27.90 -4.25 38.61
N SER A 37 27.30 -3.09 38.36
CA SER A 37 27.05 -2.10 39.42
C SER A 37 25.87 -1.18 39.08
N TRP A 38 24.65 -1.70 39.14
CA TRP A 38 23.46 -0.85 39.28
C TRP A 38 22.70 -1.27 40.53
N SER A 39 22.95 -0.55 41.62
CA SER A 39 22.18 -0.61 42.85
C SER A 39 20.69 -0.37 42.53
N LEU A 40 19.89 -1.42 42.75
CA LEU A 40 18.46 -1.46 42.51
C LEU A 40 17.72 -0.35 43.28
N ARG A 41 17.08 0.56 42.55
CA ARG A 41 15.92 1.30 43.05
C ARG A 41 14.65 0.61 42.53
N PRO A 42 13.81 0.01 43.39
CA PRO A 42 12.44 -0.38 43.02
C PRO A 42 11.59 0.90 43.14
N THR A 43 10.81 1.35 42.16
CA THR A 43 9.77 0.66 41.42
C THR A 43 9.58 1.35 40.06
N CYS A 44 10.11 0.76 38.98
CA CYS A 44 9.56 1.10 37.67
C CYS A 44 8.24 0.33 37.57
N ALA A 45 7.11 1.00 37.75
CA ALA A 45 5.83 0.41 37.37
C ALA A 45 5.97 -0.05 35.92
N VAL A 46 5.98 -1.37 35.68
CA VAL A 46 6.04 -1.95 34.35
C VAL A 46 4.87 -1.37 33.59
N ARG A 47 5.13 -0.42 32.69
CA ARG A 47 4.07 0.11 31.84
C ARG A 47 3.55 -1.08 31.04
N PRO A 48 2.22 -1.31 31.01
CA PRO A 48 1.68 -2.41 30.23
C PRO A 48 2.14 -2.25 28.79
N THR A 49 2.65 -3.34 28.21
CA THR A 49 3.01 -3.38 26.80
C THR A 49 1.77 -2.98 26.01
N PRO A 50 1.83 -1.94 25.17
CA PRO A 50 0.67 -1.51 24.41
C PRO A 50 0.17 -2.65 23.53
N SER A 51 -1.15 -2.77 23.38
CA SER A 51 -1.74 -3.73 22.44
C SER A 51 -1.26 -3.43 21.01
N MET A 52 -1.25 -4.45 20.15
CA MET A 52 -0.95 -4.30 18.72
C MET A 52 -1.76 -3.16 18.08
N GLU A 53 -3.04 -3.08 18.43
CA GLU A 53 -3.95 -2.04 17.96
C GLU A 53 -3.51 -0.63 18.40
N THR A 54 -3.06 -0.50 19.65
CA THR A 54 -2.53 0.78 20.17
C THR A 54 -1.25 1.19 19.44
N LEU A 55 -0.38 0.23 19.11
CA LEU A 55 0.86 0.48 18.38
C LEU A 55 0.59 0.91 16.93
N LEU A 56 -0.26 0.17 16.22
CA LEU A 56 -0.68 0.50 14.86
C LEU A 56 -1.34 1.86 14.80
N ARG A 57 -2.23 2.17 15.75
CA ARG A 57 -2.84 3.50 15.86
C ARG A 57 -1.80 4.60 15.98
N ARG A 58 -0.82 4.45 16.88
CA ARG A 58 0.24 5.46 17.07
C ARG A 58 1.12 5.62 15.83
N LEU A 59 1.40 4.52 15.13
CA LEU A 59 2.13 4.56 13.86
C LEU A 59 1.34 5.37 12.82
N TYR A 60 0.05 5.10 12.66
CA TYR A 60 -0.82 5.84 11.76
C TYR A 60 -0.95 7.31 12.12
N GLU A 61 -1.12 7.64 13.41
CA GLU A 61 -1.12 9.03 13.90
C GLU A 61 0.18 9.74 13.53
N ARG A 62 1.32 9.05 13.61
CA ARG A 62 2.62 9.63 13.24
C ARG A 62 2.71 9.91 11.74
N ILE A 63 2.34 8.94 10.90
CA ILE A 63 2.33 9.11 9.43
C ILE A 63 1.37 10.24 9.04
N ALA A 64 0.21 10.35 9.70
CA ALA A 64 -0.75 11.41 9.42
C ALA A 64 -0.21 12.82 9.69
N VAL A 65 0.69 12.98 10.66
CA VAL A 65 1.31 14.28 10.99
C VAL A 65 2.40 14.64 9.98
N GLU A 66 3.22 13.67 9.56
CA GLU A 66 4.38 13.91 8.70
C GLU A 66 4.05 13.84 7.21
N GLN A 67 3.08 13.00 6.82
CA GLN A 67 2.69 12.72 5.44
C GLN A 67 1.16 12.60 5.32
N LEU A 68 0.47 13.68 5.61
CA LEU A 68 -1.00 13.73 5.57
C LEU A 68 -1.59 13.27 4.22
N PRO A 69 -1.03 13.64 3.04
CA PRO A 69 -1.55 13.15 1.75
C PRO A 69 -1.49 11.63 1.63
N THR A 70 -0.34 11.02 1.98
CA THR A 70 -0.13 9.56 1.98
C THR A 70 -1.11 8.87 2.94
N TRP A 71 -1.28 9.39 4.16
CA TRP A 71 -2.23 8.84 5.11
C TRP A 71 -3.69 8.87 4.61
N LEU A 72 -4.12 10.01 4.06
CA LEU A 72 -5.48 10.15 3.54
C LEU A 72 -5.71 9.21 2.35
N HIS A 73 -4.70 8.98 1.52
CA HIS A 73 -4.72 7.98 0.46
C HIS A 73 -4.90 6.57 1.02
N SER A 74 -4.02 6.12 1.93
CA SER A 74 -4.12 4.77 2.52
C SER A 74 -5.47 4.50 3.18
N ARG A 75 -6.10 5.51 3.81
CA ARG A 75 -7.46 5.36 4.36
C ARG A 75 -8.52 5.13 3.27
N ARG A 76 -8.44 5.82 2.14
CA ARG A 76 -9.38 5.63 1.02
C ARG A 76 -9.14 4.27 0.34
N VAL A 77 -7.88 3.88 0.17
CA VAL A 77 -7.51 2.54 -0.32
C VAL A 77 -8.09 1.45 0.59
N SER A 78 -7.97 1.60 1.90
CA SER A 78 -8.60 0.69 2.87
C SER A 78 -10.11 0.60 2.69
N LEU A 79 -10.80 1.74 2.51
CA LEU A 79 -12.24 1.73 2.25
C LEU A 79 -12.62 0.98 0.97
N TYR A 80 -11.93 1.25 -0.14
CA TYR A 80 -12.21 0.58 -1.41
C TYR A 80 -11.89 -0.91 -1.34
N SER A 81 -10.83 -1.28 -0.64
CA SER A 81 -10.48 -2.68 -0.37
C SER A 81 -11.56 -3.38 0.46
N GLN A 82 -12.10 -2.70 1.48
CA GLN A 82 -13.17 -3.24 2.32
C GLN A 82 -14.50 -3.39 1.57
N LEU A 83 -14.79 -2.48 0.64
CA LEU A 83 -15.93 -2.59 -0.25
C LEU A 83 -15.82 -3.89 -1.08
N LEU A 84 -14.65 -4.12 -1.70
CA LEU A 84 -14.39 -5.33 -2.48
C LEU A 84 -14.45 -6.60 -1.61
N ALA A 85 -13.84 -6.58 -0.41
CA ALA A 85 -13.93 -7.68 0.55
C ALA A 85 -15.38 -8.01 0.96
N GLY A 86 -16.26 -6.99 0.95
CA GLY A 86 -17.72 -7.09 0.98
C GLY A 86 -18.25 -8.17 0.05
N ALA A 87 -18.04 -7.96 -1.26
CA ALA A 87 -18.51 -8.84 -2.31
C ALA A 87 -17.83 -10.21 -2.32
N LEU A 88 -16.56 -10.28 -1.92
CA LEU A 88 -15.79 -11.52 -1.91
C LEU A 88 -16.07 -12.44 -0.71
N GLY A 89 -16.92 -12.00 0.24
CA GLY A 89 -17.31 -12.83 1.39
C GLY A 89 -16.24 -12.99 2.46
N PHE A 90 -15.31 -12.03 2.59
CA PHE A 90 -14.25 -12.08 3.61
C PHE A 90 -14.86 -12.14 5.01
N SER A 91 -14.28 -13.00 5.85
CA SER A 91 -14.56 -13.07 7.29
C SER A 91 -14.13 -11.78 8.01
N ALA A 92 -14.62 -11.59 9.24
CA ALA A 92 -14.22 -10.44 10.05
C ALA A 92 -12.70 -10.37 10.28
N ALA A 93 -12.05 -11.53 10.47
CA ALA A 93 -10.60 -11.58 10.68
C ALA A 93 -9.82 -11.19 9.41
N GLU A 94 -10.25 -11.66 8.24
CA GLU A 94 -9.64 -11.30 6.96
C GLU A 94 -9.84 -9.83 6.62
N ARG A 95 -11.01 -9.25 6.92
CA ARG A 95 -11.25 -7.81 6.76
C ARG A 95 -10.34 -6.95 7.62
N VAL A 96 -10.09 -7.36 8.87
CA VAL A 96 -9.15 -6.65 9.76
C VAL A 96 -7.72 -6.73 9.22
N GLN A 97 -7.32 -7.89 8.67
CA GLN A 97 -6.01 -8.02 8.02
C GLN A 97 -5.91 -7.14 6.77
N LEU A 98 -6.93 -7.16 5.91
CA LEU A 98 -6.98 -6.36 4.69
C LEU A 98 -6.94 -4.85 4.99
N GLU A 99 -7.69 -4.40 5.99
CA GLU A 99 -7.63 -3.00 6.43
C GLU A 99 -6.23 -2.59 6.84
N ARG A 100 -5.55 -3.40 7.66
CA ARG A 100 -4.19 -3.10 8.11
C ARG A 100 -3.20 -3.14 6.95
N ALA A 101 -3.34 -4.10 6.04
CA ALA A 101 -2.54 -4.19 4.83
C ALA A 101 -2.71 -2.95 3.94
N ALA A 102 -3.95 -2.54 3.67
CA ALA A 102 -4.26 -1.36 2.88
C ALA A 102 -3.81 -0.06 3.55
N LEU A 103 -3.84 0.04 4.88
CA LEU A 103 -3.33 1.21 5.58
C LEU A 103 -1.78 1.29 5.56
N LEU A 104 -1.10 0.15 5.51
CA LEU A 104 0.37 0.05 5.55
C LEU A 104 1.03 -0.20 4.19
N HIS A 105 0.29 -0.39 3.10
CA HIS A 105 0.86 -0.73 1.78
C HIS A 105 1.99 0.23 1.35
N ASP A 106 1.84 1.50 1.71
CA ASP A 106 2.74 2.60 1.38
C ASP A 106 3.77 2.95 2.48
N ILE A 107 3.88 2.15 3.56
CA ILE A 107 4.74 2.50 4.71
C ILE A 107 6.20 2.74 4.31
N GLY A 108 6.69 2.04 3.28
CA GLY A 108 8.04 2.22 2.77
C GLY A 108 8.33 3.61 2.20
N LYS A 109 7.31 4.40 1.84
CA LYS A 109 7.50 5.80 1.41
C LYS A 109 8.12 6.66 2.52
N THR A 110 8.00 6.26 3.79
CA THR A 110 8.66 6.93 4.92
C THR A 110 10.18 6.74 4.94
N ALA A 111 10.70 5.74 4.22
CA ALA A 111 12.13 5.46 4.12
C ALA A 111 12.78 6.07 2.86
N LEU A 112 12.01 6.71 1.98
CA LEU A 112 12.52 7.38 0.79
C LEU A 112 13.10 8.76 1.15
N VAL A 113 14.38 8.80 1.49
CA VAL A 113 15.06 10.04 1.92
C VAL A 113 15.64 10.87 0.76
N THR A 114 15.81 10.27 -0.43
CA THR A 114 16.48 10.89 -1.58
C THR A 114 15.52 11.47 -2.61
N VAL A 115 14.22 11.21 -2.50
CA VAL A 115 13.20 11.68 -3.44
C VAL A 115 12.11 12.41 -2.67
N ASP A 116 11.80 13.63 -3.11
CA ASP A 116 10.64 14.36 -2.63
C ASP A 116 9.37 13.79 -3.29
N ILE A 117 8.70 12.88 -2.57
CA ILE A 117 7.46 12.24 -3.03
C ILE A 117 6.27 13.20 -3.13
N GLU A 118 6.35 14.38 -2.50
CA GLU A 118 5.32 15.43 -2.55
C GLU A 118 5.60 16.49 -3.62
N LYS A 119 6.69 16.32 -4.39
CA LYS A 119 7.08 17.29 -5.40
C LYS A 119 5.99 17.54 -6.43
N LYS A 120 5.94 18.77 -6.92
CA LYS A 120 5.07 19.16 -8.04
C LYS A 120 5.73 18.78 -9.36
N GLY A 121 5.04 18.01 -10.20
CA GLY A 121 5.51 17.56 -11.51
C GLY A 121 5.76 16.05 -11.58
N THR A 122 6.30 15.59 -12.70
CA THR A 122 6.62 14.17 -12.91
C THR A 122 7.95 13.81 -12.28
N PHE A 123 8.08 12.57 -11.78
CA PHE A 123 9.38 11.97 -11.49
C PHE A 123 10.15 11.78 -12.80
N ASP A 124 11.45 12.03 -12.77
CA ASP A 124 12.36 11.52 -13.79
C ASP A 124 12.55 10.01 -13.62
N ILE A 125 13.32 9.40 -14.53
CA ILE A 125 13.51 7.95 -14.56
C ILE A 125 14.18 7.47 -13.26
N ASP A 126 15.21 8.18 -12.81
CA ASP A 126 16.01 7.76 -11.65
C ASP A 126 15.21 7.90 -10.34
N GLU A 127 14.47 8.99 -10.19
CA GLU A 127 13.56 9.19 -9.06
C GLU A 127 12.44 8.14 -9.06
N PHE A 128 11.91 7.79 -10.23
CA PHE A 128 10.87 6.78 -10.33
C PHE A 128 11.39 5.39 -9.93
N GLU A 129 12.60 5.02 -10.34
CA GLU A 129 13.23 3.77 -9.90
C GLU A 129 13.45 3.74 -8.38
N VAL A 130 13.79 4.88 -7.76
CA VAL A 130 13.85 4.98 -6.29
C VAL A 130 12.47 4.82 -5.67
N VAL A 131 11.43 5.46 -6.20
CA VAL A 131 10.05 5.32 -5.68
C VAL A 131 9.56 3.88 -5.78
N LYS A 132 9.92 3.13 -6.84
CA LYS A 132 9.58 1.70 -6.97
C LYS A 132 10.14 0.81 -5.86
N THR A 133 11.12 1.29 -5.09
CA THR A 133 11.69 0.51 -3.97
C THR A 133 10.81 0.51 -2.72
N HIS A 134 9.81 1.38 -2.61
CA HIS A 134 9.00 1.48 -1.40
C HIS A 134 8.24 0.20 -1.00
N PRO A 135 7.79 -0.71 -1.90
CA PRO A 135 7.19 -1.97 -1.48
C PRO A 135 8.20 -2.85 -0.74
N THR A 136 9.44 -2.93 -1.26
CA THR A 136 10.54 -3.68 -0.64
C THR A 136 10.94 -3.06 0.71
N LEU A 137 11.13 -1.74 0.75
CA LEU A 137 11.42 -1.03 2.00
C LEU A 137 10.28 -1.19 3.02
N GLY A 138 9.03 -1.20 2.55
CA GLY A 138 7.86 -1.44 3.39
C GLY A 138 7.88 -2.84 4.00
N ALA A 139 8.19 -3.86 3.20
CA ALA A 139 8.35 -5.23 3.68
C ALA A 139 9.49 -5.33 4.72
N GLU A 140 10.63 -4.68 4.49
CA GLU A 140 11.76 -4.62 5.43
C GLU A 140 11.39 -3.93 6.75
N ILE A 141 10.63 -2.84 6.71
CA ILE A 141 10.13 -2.16 7.91
C ILE A 141 9.24 -3.09 8.74
N LEU A 142 8.43 -3.92 8.08
CA LEU A 142 7.49 -4.82 8.77
C LEU A 142 8.12 -6.15 9.22
N ALA A 143 9.20 -6.60 8.58
CA ALA A 143 9.82 -7.89 8.83
C ALA A 143 10.22 -8.18 10.29
N PRO A 144 10.70 -7.22 11.10
CA PRO A 144 10.99 -7.46 12.52
C PRO A 144 9.75 -7.76 13.38
N PHE A 145 8.56 -7.41 12.90
CA PHE A 145 7.32 -7.52 13.65
C PHE A 145 6.53 -8.76 13.22
N VAL A 146 6.74 -9.89 13.91
CA VAL A 146 6.10 -11.18 13.59
C VAL A 146 4.58 -11.08 13.41
N ALA A 147 3.91 -10.28 14.23
CA ALA A 147 2.47 -10.09 14.15
C ALA A 147 1.99 -9.33 12.90
N LEU A 148 2.90 -8.69 12.15
CA LEU A 148 2.61 -7.99 10.90
C LEU A 148 3.05 -8.79 9.66
N HIS A 149 3.69 -9.95 9.82
CA HIS A 149 4.07 -10.83 8.72
C HIS A 149 2.93 -11.15 7.74
N PRO A 150 1.68 -11.39 8.20
CA PRO A 150 0.57 -11.62 7.27
C PRO A 150 0.26 -10.45 6.32
N LEU A 151 0.72 -9.23 6.65
CA LEU A 151 0.48 -8.02 5.85
C LEU A 151 1.57 -7.80 4.79
N ILE A 152 2.75 -8.38 4.98
CA ILE A 152 3.92 -8.18 4.11
C ILE A 152 3.60 -8.50 2.64
N PRO A 153 2.88 -9.59 2.28
CA PRO A 153 2.57 -9.86 0.88
C PRO A 153 1.78 -8.74 0.20
N ALA A 154 0.86 -8.09 0.92
CA ALA A 154 0.13 -6.95 0.37
C ALA A 154 1.06 -5.75 0.14
N VAL A 155 1.92 -5.47 1.12
CA VAL A 155 2.85 -4.34 1.07
C VAL A 155 3.89 -4.53 -0.03
N LEU A 156 4.43 -5.74 -0.18
CA LEU A 156 5.48 -6.02 -1.16
C LEU A 156 4.96 -6.08 -2.60
N TYR A 157 3.76 -6.63 -2.81
CA TYR A 157 3.28 -6.99 -4.15
C TYR A 157 2.07 -6.19 -4.65
N HIS A 158 1.63 -5.12 -3.96
CA HIS A 158 0.47 -4.32 -4.41
C HIS A 158 0.69 -3.60 -5.74
N HIS A 159 1.94 -3.49 -6.22
CA HIS A 159 2.28 -2.98 -7.54
C HIS A 159 2.56 -4.06 -8.59
N GLU A 160 2.40 -5.33 -8.23
CA GLU A 160 2.38 -6.40 -9.21
C GLU A 160 1.13 -6.31 -10.09
N ARG A 161 1.29 -6.69 -11.35
CA ARG A 161 0.24 -6.61 -12.36
C ARG A 161 -0.14 -8.00 -12.83
N TRP A 162 -1.42 -8.24 -13.06
CA TRP A 162 -1.92 -9.54 -13.52
C TRP A 162 -1.20 -10.09 -14.77
N ASP A 163 -0.75 -9.20 -15.65
CA ASP A 163 0.01 -9.48 -16.87
C ASP A 163 1.51 -9.77 -16.67
N GLY A 164 2.05 -9.62 -15.46
CA GLY A 164 3.47 -9.81 -15.14
C GLY A 164 4.36 -8.60 -15.46
N ARG A 165 3.79 -7.44 -15.80
CA ARG A 165 4.55 -6.20 -16.08
C ARG A 165 4.67 -5.28 -14.86
N GLY A 166 4.34 -5.81 -13.68
CA GLY A 166 4.43 -5.10 -12.41
C GLY A 166 5.83 -5.14 -11.81
N TYR A 167 5.92 -4.74 -10.55
CA TYR A 167 7.15 -4.76 -9.76
C TYR A 167 6.79 -5.08 -8.30
N PRO A 168 7.72 -5.59 -7.47
CA PRO A 168 9.18 -5.72 -7.72
C PRO A 168 9.66 -6.98 -8.46
N GLU A 169 8.89 -8.05 -8.49
CA GLU A 169 9.31 -9.38 -8.97
C GLU A 169 8.71 -9.77 -10.34
N GLY A 170 7.68 -9.05 -10.80
CA GLY A 170 7.03 -9.33 -12.09
C GLY A 170 6.14 -10.58 -12.04
N LEU A 171 5.57 -10.86 -10.86
CA LEU A 171 4.66 -11.98 -10.63
C LEU A 171 3.44 -11.89 -11.56
N LYS A 172 2.96 -13.04 -12.06
CA LYS A 172 1.85 -13.08 -13.02
C LYS A 172 0.66 -13.87 -12.49
N GLY A 173 -0.54 -13.35 -12.75
CA GLY A 173 -1.77 -14.05 -12.45
C GLY A 173 -1.88 -14.42 -10.96
N ASP A 174 -2.08 -15.71 -10.70
CA ASP A 174 -2.24 -16.25 -9.35
C ASP A 174 -0.95 -16.35 -8.53
N GLU A 175 0.21 -16.11 -9.13
CA GLU A 175 1.47 -15.97 -8.37
C GLU A 175 1.42 -14.74 -7.45
N ILE A 176 0.61 -13.73 -7.80
CA ILE A 176 0.41 -12.53 -7.00
C ILE A 176 -0.48 -12.89 -5.79
N PRO A 177 -0.02 -12.62 -4.55
CA PRO A 177 -0.82 -12.87 -3.36
C PRO A 177 -2.19 -12.20 -3.43
N PHE A 178 -3.23 -12.96 -3.11
CA PHE A 178 -4.61 -12.50 -3.28
C PHE A 178 -4.91 -11.18 -2.57
N ILE A 179 -4.40 -11.00 -1.35
CA ILE A 179 -4.54 -9.74 -0.59
C ILE A 179 -3.89 -8.55 -1.31
N ALA A 180 -2.77 -8.75 -2.01
CA ALA A 180 -2.11 -7.71 -2.79
C ALA A 180 -2.94 -7.34 -4.03
N ARG A 181 -3.54 -8.33 -4.70
CA ARG A 181 -4.46 -8.11 -5.83
C ARG A 181 -5.70 -7.30 -5.42
N VAL A 182 -6.22 -7.51 -4.21
CA VAL A 182 -7.35 -6.72 -3.68
C VAL A 182 -6.93 -5.28 -3.39
N VAL A 183 -5.79 -5.08 -2.73
CA VAL A 183 -5.26 -3.75 -2.41
C VAL A 183 -4.93 -2.97 -3.68
N SER A 184 -4.37 -3.60 -4.72
CA SER A 184 -3.98 -2.93 -5.97
C SER A 184 -5.16 -2.30 -6.72
N VAL A 185 -6.34 -2.93 -6.67
CA VAL A 185 -7.59 -2.38 -7.22
C VAL A 185 -7.99 -1.11 -6.45
N GLY A 186 -7.98 -1.18 -5.12
CA GLY A 186 -8.32 -0.03 -4.26
C GLY A 186 -7.33 1.13 -4.39
N ASP A 187 -6.04 0.83 -4.46
CA ASP A 187 -4.95 1.79 -4.66
C ASP A 187 -5.12 2.52 -6.00
N THR A 188 -5.26 1.76 -7.09
CA THR A 188 -5.38 2.36 -8.42
C THR A 188 -6.65 3.20 -8.55
N PHE A 189 -7.78 2.74 -7.99
CA PHE A 189 -9.02 3.52 -8.01
C PHE A 189 -8.87 4.84 -7.26
N ASP A 190 -8.24 4.85 -6.08
CA ASP A 190 -7.99 6.08 -5.34
C ASP A 190 -7.01 7.01 -6.08
N ALA A 191 -5.95 6.44 -6.65
CA ALA A 191 -4.97 7.19 -7.43
C ALA A 191 -5.58 7.87 -8.66
N MET A 192 -6.62 7.28 -9.25
CA MET A 192 -7.38 7.86 -10.35
C MET A 192 -8.35 8.95 -9.89
N THR A 193 -9.05 8.74 -8.77
CA THR A 193 -10.18 9.60 -8.35
C THR A 193 -9.82 10.71 -7.36
N SER A 194 -8.59 10.74 -6.85
CA SER A 194 -8.09 11.76 -5.93
C SER A 194 -7.17 12.77 -6.61
N ASP A 195 -7.30 14.04 -6.22
CA ASP A 195 -6.42 15.11 -6.69
C ASP A 195 -4.98 14.84 -6.22
N ARG A 196 -4.00 14.99 -7.12
CA ARG A 196 -2.58 14.86 -6.80
C ARG A 196 -1.83 16.15 -7.19
N PRO A 197 -0.69 16.47 -6.55
CA PRO A 197 0.06 17.70 -6.83
C PRO A 197 0.43 17.93 -8.31
N TYR A 198 0.46 16.85 -9.10
CA TYR A 198 0.90 16.81 -10.50
C TYR A 198 -0.20 16.39 -11.49
N ARG A 199 -1.41 16.05 -11.04
CA ARG A 199 -2.52 15.64 -11.92
C ARG A 199 -3.88 15.88 -11.26
N ASP A 200 -4.81 16.42 -12.04
CA ASP A 200 -6.22 16.47 -11.65
C ASP A 200 -6.81 15.05 -11.54
N SER A 201 -7.80 14.89 -10.65
CA SER A 201 -8.53 13.63 -10.54
C SER A 201 -9.31 13.32 -11.83
N LEU A 202 -9.35 12.04 -12.20
CA LEU A 202 -10.30 11.55 -13.20
C LEU A 202 -11.72 11.58 -12.62
N SER A 203 -12.72 11.68 -13.49
CA SER A 203 -14.10 11.43 -13.06
C SER A 203 -14.23 9.97 -12.60
N MET A 204 -15.19 9.69 -11.71
CA MET A 204 -15.38 8.33 -11.23
C MET A 204 -15.82 7.38 -12.35
N GLU A 205 -16.55 7.88 -13.34
CA GLU A 205 -16.95 7.14 -14.54
C GLU A 205 -15.73 6.77 -15.38
N ALA A 206 -14.79 7.70 -15.57
CA ALA A 206 -13.54 7.42 -16.25
C ALA A 206 -12.69 6.41 -15.48
N ALA A 207 -12.60 6.53 -14.15
CA ALA A 207 -11.89 5.55 -13.32
C ALA A 207 -12.52 4.14 -13.39
N VAL A 208 -13.84 4.04 -13.48
CA VAL A 208 -14.57 2.78 -13.71
C VAL A 208 -14.22 2.18 -15.07
N GLU A 209 -14.18 3.00 -16.12
CA GLU A 209 -13.82 2.53 -17.46
C GLU A 209 -12.36 2.08 -17.55
N GLU A 210 -11.45 2.77 -16.86
CA GLU A 210 -10.05 2.36 -16.75
C GLU A 210 -9.89 1.00 -16.06
N ILE A 211 -10.61 0.76 -14.94
CA ILE A 211 -10.60 -0.57 -14.29
C ILE A 211 -11.12 -1.64 -15.23
N ARG A 212 -12.23 -1.36 -15.94
CA ARG A 212 -12.82 -2.30 -16.90
C ARG A 212 -11.86 -2.62 -18.05
N SER A 213 -11.25 -1.60 -18.63
CA SER A 213 -10.33 -1.72 -19.77
C SER A 213 -9.03 -2.44 -19.40
N ASN A 214 -8.62 -2.36 -18.14
CA ASN A 214 -7.40 -3.01 -17.64
C ASN A 214 -7.68 -4.34 -16.90
N ALA A 215 -8.89 -4.89 -16.99
CA ALA A 215 -9.18 -6.24 -16.53
C ALA A 215 -8.36 -7.27 -17.33
N SER A 216 -7.76 -8.24 -16.65
CA SER A 216 -6.82 -9.22 -17.23
C SER A 216 -5.47 -8.66 -17.69
N SER A 217 -5.20 -7.36 -17.53
CA SER A 217 -3.88 -6.78 -17.75
C SER A 217 -3.27 -6.30 -16.44
N GLN A 218 -3.78 -5.20 -15.89
CA GLN A 218 -3.34 -4.71 -14.59
C GLN A 218 -3.97 -5.52 -13.46
N PHE A 219 -5.26 -5.82 -13.60
CA PHE A 219 -6.06 -6.38 -12.53
C PHE A 219 -6.46 -7.82 -12.83
N ASP A 220 -6.60 -8.60 -11.77
CA ASP A 220 -7.35 -9.84 -11.79
C ASP A 220 -8.77 -9.56 -12.30
N PRO A 221 -9.23 -10.21 -13.40
CA PRO A 221 -10.52 -9.94 -14.00
C PRO A 221 -11.69 -10.19 -13.04
N MET A 222 -11.59 -11.19 -12.15
CA MET A 222 -12.64 -11.48 -11.17
C MET A 222 -12.75 -10.36 -10.14
N LEU A 223 -11.61 -9.83 -9.67
CA LEU A 223 -11.60 -8.72 -8.72
C LEU A 223 -12.07 -7.42 -9.36
N ALA A 224 -11.67 -7.15 -10.61
CA ALA A 224 -12.14 -5.99 -11.36
C ALA A 224 -13.67 -6.03 -11.53
N GLU A 225 -14.23 -7.16 -11.94
CA GLU A 225 -15.67 -7.34 -12.08
C GLU A 225 -16.41 -7.16 -10.75
N ALA A 226 -15.95 -7.83 -9.69
CA ALA A 226 -16.54 -7.72 -8.36
C ALA A 226 -16.51 -6.28 -7.82
N PHE A 227 -15.39 -5.56 -8.02
CA PHE A 227 -15.27 -4.17 -7.61
C PHE A 227 -16.24 -3.26 -8.37
N LEU A 228 -16.33 -3.42 -9.69
CA LEU A 228 -17.25 -2.64 -10.51
C LEU A 228 -18.72 -2.91 -10.15
N GLY A 229 -19.06 -4.16 -9.81
CA GLY A 229 -20.37 -4.52 -9.29
C GLY A 229 -20.72 -3.77 -8.00
N GLU A 230 -19.78 -3.70 -7.05
CA GLU A 230 -19.97 -2.97 -5.80
C GLU A 230 -20.03 -1.45 -5.99
N VAL A 231 -19.21 -0.90 -6.87
CA VAL A 231 -19.25 0.53 -7.24
C VAL A 231 -20.61 0.89 -7.83
N SER A 232 -21.16 0.03 -8.70
CA SER A 232 -22.50 0.21 -9.26
C SER A 232 -23.59 0.09 -8.19
N ARG A 233 -23.46 -0.84 -7.24
CA ARG A 233 -24.42 -1.07 -6.14
C ARG A 233 -24.49 0.09 -5.15
N VAL A 234 -23.34 0.64 -4.75
CA VAL A 234 -23.24 1.75 -3.79
C VAL A 234 -23.57 3.10 -4.44
N GLY A 235 -23.21 3.26 -5.72
CA GLY A 235 -23.35 4.50 -6.48
C GLY A 235 -22.17 5.46 -6.30
N LEU A 236 -21.77 6.10 -7.39
CA LEU A 236 -20.60 6.98 -7.46
C LEU A 236 -20.75 8.20 -6.53
N ASP A 237 -21.94 8.79 -6.43
CA ASP A 237 -22.20 9.94 -5.56
C ASP A 237 -22.00 9.62 -4.08
N THR A 238 -22.40 8.42 -3.67
CA THR A 238 -22.21 7.92 -2.30
C THR A 238 -20.74 7.71 -1.99
N LEU A 239 -19.98 7.12 -2.91
CA LEU A 239 -18.54 6.93 -2.76
C LEU A 239 -17.81 8.29 -2.67
N ARG A 240 -18.20 9.25 -3.51
CA ARG A 240 -17.62 10.60 -3.52
C ARG A 240 -17.93 11.38 -2.25
N SER A 241 -19.14 11.25 -1.73
CA SER A 241 -19.57 11.94 -0.51
C SER A 241 -18.91 11.36 0.74
N SER A 242 -18.75 10.03 0.76
CA SER A 242 -18.04 9.33 1.83
C SER A 242 -16.58 9.80 1.92
N THR A 243 -15.86 9.89 0.79
CA THR A 243 -14.47 10.38 0.77
C THR A 243 -14.30 11.85 1.14
N LYS A 244 -15.27 12.71 0.78
CA LYS A 244 -15.28 14.14 1.19
C LYS A 244 -15.53 14.33 2.68
N LYS A 245 -16.40 13.52 3.30
CA LYS A 245 -16.76 13.64 4.74
C LYS A 245 -15.53 13.49 5.65
N TRP A 246 -14.52 12.71 5.24
CA TRP A 246 -13.30 12.51 6.03
C TRP A 246 -12.26 13.62 5.93
N ARG A 247 -12.27 14.47 4.89
CA ARG A 247 -11.42 15.68 4.86
C ARG A 247 -11.72 16.61 6.04
N LEU A 248 -12.97 16.60 6.54
CA LEU A 248 -13.42 17.41 7.67
C LEU A 248 -13.27 16.69 9.02
N SER A 249 -13.31 15.36 9.04
CA SER A 249 -13.15 14.54 10.25
C SER A 249 -11.71 14.11 10.54
N ALA A 250 -10.71 14.53 9.75
CA ALA A 250 -9.30 14.14 9.90
C ALA A 250 -8.67 14.52 11.25
N ARG A 251 -9.40 15.19 12.15
CA ARG A 251 -9.04 15.44 13.55
C ARG A 251 -9.52 14.36 14.52
N GLU A 252 -10.37 13.43 14.10
CA GLU A 252 -10.83 12.32 14.92
C GLU A 252 -10.64 11.00 14.17
N PRO A 253 -9.82 10.08 14.70
CA PRO A 253 -9.65 8.78 14.08
C PRO A 253 -10.94 7.98 14.26
N VAL A 254 -11.63 7.69 13.14
CA VAL A 254 -12.76 6.76 13.12
C VAL A 254 -12.18 5.35 13.10
N PHE A 255 -12.21 4.69 14.25
CA PHE A 255 -12.09 3.24 14.39
C PHE A 255 -13.50 2.70 14.70
N ILE A 256 -13.97 1.72 13.93
CA ILE A 256 -15.13 0.89 14.28
C ILE A 256 -14.59 -0.31 15.05
#